data_AF-A0A839N567-F1
#
_entry.id   AF-A0A839N567-F1
#
_cell.length_a   1.000
_cell.length_b   1.000
_cell.length_c   1.000
_cell.angle_alpha   90.00
_cell.angle_beta   90.00
_cell.angle_gamma   90.00
#
_symmetry.space_group_name_H-M   'P 1'
#
loop_
_entity.id
_entity.type
_entity.pdbx_description
1 polymer ?
#
loop_
_entity_poly.entity_id
_entity_poly.type
_entity_poly.pdbx_seq_one_letter_code
_entity_poly.pdbx_strand_id
1 'polypeptide(L)'
;MDPRLHPLQSSGRRVWVRTVQPGDVPAYRAAVRQSAERVSVWNPVNPDDITWHLERQSEEHRTFLIHADDPEGSHGIVGKVNVTNVVRGRFQNGVLGYDSYDPYAGRGLFAEGMRQIINLAFTPAPRGMGLHRLEANVRPGNAPSAGLLRSLGFRREGFVRDMLWLPSADGAAWRDHIVHAVTREEWPSSAYAPHRSPRIVLLVNGIPGSGKSMLAPRLAAELGVPVFAKDVIKETIFDHLDPDLRHRLQGTGGAGSPLGAGAGEVLWQLLATSPVGGVVENIWWSGDHRMAMDGLRRAGFDPARVPHVWCDVPIATARRRHEERVADGQRHPVHGVDEDTQRDLDWEWIACNGSAFDFGLRIDIDTSHPVDARTVTRAALRAQQVFAR
;
A
#
# COMPACT_ATOMS: atom_id res chain seq x y z
N MET A 1 -14.17 39.31 -16.38
CA MET A 1 -14.52 38.63 -15.11
C MET A 1 -16.03 38.67 -14.97
N ASP A 2 -16.66 37.56 -14.55
CA ASP A 2 -18.08 37.57 -14.19
C ASP A 2 -18.27 38.55 -13.01
N PRO A 3 -19.10 39.61 -13.15
CA PRO A 3 -19.30 40.61 -12.10
C PRO A 3 -19.92 40.05 -10.81
N ARG A 4 -20.43 38.80 -10.83
CA ARG A 4 -20.94 38.09 -9.64
C ARG A 4 -19.86 37.32 -8.88
N LEU A 5 -18.63 37.32 -9.39
CA LEU A 5 -17.53 36.54 -8.88
C LEU A 5 -16.79 37.30 -7.77
N HIS A 6 -17.20 37.09 -6.53
CA HIS A 6 -16.55 37.75 -5.39
C HIS A 6 -15.13 37.21 -5.18
N PRO A 7 -14.12 38.10 -5.02
CA PRO A 7 -12.79 37.70 -4.59
C PRO A 7 -12.88 36.97 -3.25
N LEU A 8 -12.24 35.80 -3.16
CA LEU A 8 -12.11 35.08 -1.90
C LEU A 8 -10.76 35.42 -1.29
N GLN A 9 -10.76 35.73 0.00
CA GLN A 9 -9.54 36.04 0.74
C GLN A 9 -9.64 35.59 2.19
N SER A 10 -8.49 35.34 2.80
CA SER A 10 -8.35 35.01 4.21
C SER A 10 -6.98 35.49 4.70
N SER A 11 -6.88 35.79 5.98
CA SER A 11 -5.62 36.17 6.63
C SER A 11 -5.25 35.17 7.71
N GLY A 12 -3.97 34.84 7.77
CA GLY A 12 -3.37 34.01 8.82
C GLY A 12 -2.50 34.85 9.74
N ARG A 13 -1.49 34.21 10.33
CA ARG A 13 -0.56 34.86 11.26
C ARG A 13 0.67 35.42 10.56
N ARG A 14 1.13 34.75 9.51
CA ARG A 14 2.35 35.10 8.75
C ARG A 14 2.11 35.21 7.25
N VAL A 15 0.94 34.77 6.80
CA VAL A 15 0.54 34.80 5.40
C VAL A 15 -0.94 35.13 5.29
N TRP A 16 -1.29 35.77 4.18
CA TRP A 16 -2.67 35.92 3.75
C TRP A 16 -2.83 35.34 2.35
N VAL A 17 -4.05 34.95 2.00
CA VAL A 17 -4.38 34.34 0.72
C VAL A 17 -5.48 35.12 0.05
N ARG A 18 -5.43 35.22 -1.28
CA ARG A 18 -6.57 35.68 -2.06
C ARG A 18 -6.60 35.09 -3.46
N THR A 19 -7.77 35.15 -4.09
CA THR A 19 -7.87 34.89 -5.53
C THR A 19 -7.00 35.88 -6.32
N VAL A 20 -6.32 35.36 -7.34
CA VAL A 20 -5.40 36.11 -8.20
C VAL A 20 -6.08 37.32 -8.86
N GLN A 21 -5.32 38.40 -9.02
CA GLN A 21 -5.72 39.64 -9.68
C GLN A 21 -4.67 40.06 -10.72
N PRO A 22 -5.03 40.91 -11.71
CA PRO A 22 -4.10 41.35 -12.75
C PRO A 22 -2.80 41.99 -12.22
N GLY A 23 -2.87 42.67 -11.07
CA GLY A 23 -1.70 43.29 -10.44
C GLY A 23 -0.64 42.29 -9.92
N ASP A 24 -0.98 41.01 -9.79
CA ASP A 24 -0.05 39.99 -9.27
C ASP A 24 0.98 39.51 -10.28
N VAL A 25 0.72 39.75 -11.58
CA VAL A 25 1.48 39.14 -12.67
C VAL A 25 3.00 39.42 -12.55
N PRO A 26 3.47 40.65 -12.29
CA PRO A 26 4.91 40.91 -12.17
C PRO A 26 5.57 40.14 -11.02
N ALA A 27 4.95 40.16 -9.83
CA ALA A 27 5.45 39.48 -8.64
C ALA A 27 5.45 37.95 -8.83
N TYR A 28 4.36 37.40 -9.38
CA TYR A 28 4.28 35.98 -9.70
C TYR A 28 5.38 35.52 -10.67
N ARG A 29 5.61 36.28 -11.75
CA ARG A 29 6.68 35.97 -12.72
C ARG A 29 8.05 35.92 -12.06
N ALA A 30 8.34 36.87 -11.16
CA ALA A 30 9.59 36.88 -10.40
C ALA A 30 9.70 35.64 -9.50
N ALA A 31 8.63 35.27 -8.79
CA ALA A 31 8.59 34.08 -7.92
C ALA A 31 8.88 32.78 -8.68
N VAL A 32 8.23 32.58 -9.83
CA VAL A 32 8.40 31.38 -10.67
C VAL A 32 9.81 31.31 -11.24
N ARG A 33 10.35 32.43 -11.73
CA ARG A 33 11.72 32.48 -12.28
C ARG A 33 12.76 32.17 -11.21
N GLN A 34 12.62 32.76 -10.02
CA GLN A 34 13.53 32.51 -8.91
C GLN A 34 13.49 31.05 -8.45
N SER A 35 12.34 30.38 -8.57
CA SER A 35 12.14 29.00 -8.13
C SER A 35 12.34 27.97 -9.25
N ALA A 36 12.79 28.38 -10.43
CA ALA A 36 12.75 27.57 -11.66
C ALA A 36 13.44 26.22 -11.48
N GLU A 37 14.66 26.21 -10.93
CA GLU A 37 15.43 24.99 -10.69
C GLU A 37 14.65 23.99 -9.83
N ARG A 38 14.19 24.40 -8.64
CA ARG A 38 13.44 23.53 -7.72
C ARG A 38 12.10 23.08 -8.29
N VAL A 39 11.36 23.96 -8.98
CA VAL A 39 10.06 23.64 -9.56
C VAL A 39 10.20 22.65 -10.72
N SER A 40 11.22 22.84 -11.57
CA SER A 40 11.47 22.01 -12.77
C SER A 40 11.63 20.52 -12.50
N VAL A 41 11.99 20.13 -11.27
CA VAL A 41 12.11 18.73 -10.84
C VAL A 41 10.76 18.00 -10.92
N TRP A 42 9.67 18.72 -10.63
CA TRP A 42 8.34 18.12 -10.48
C TRP A 42 7.32 18.62 -11.49
N ASN A 43 7.42 19.89 -11.89
CA ASN A 43 6.44 20.59 -12.73
C ASN A 43 7.13 21.44 -13.81
N PRO A 44 6.44 21.73 -14.94
CA PRO A 44 6.90 22.72 -15.90
C PRO A 44 7.07 24.09 -15.25
N VAL A 45 8.14 24.80 -15.59
CA VAL A 45 8.35 26.19 -15.18
C VAL A 45 7.71 27.09 -16.21
N ASN A 46 6.59 27.73 -15.87
CA ASN A 46 5.91 28.68 -16.73
C ASN A 46 5.54 29.95 -15.95
N PRO A 47 6.33 31.04 -16.05
CA PRO A 47 6.02 32.28 -15.36
C PRO A 47 4.79 33.02 -15.93
N ASP A 48 4.31 32.61 -17.11
CA ASP A 48 3.21 33.26 -17.82
C ASP A 48 1.86 32.54 -17.63
N ASP A 49 1.81 31.37 -17.00
CA ASP A 49 0.57 30.60 -16.81
C ASP A 49 -0.49 31.33 -15.96
N ILE A 50 -0.08 32.30 -15.15
CA ILE A 50 -0.98 33.09 -14.31
C ILE A 50 -1.98 33.91 -15.13
N THR A 51 -1.63 34.33 -16.35
CA THR A 51 -2.56 35.07 -17.22
C THR A 51 -3.69 34.18 -17.69
N TRP A 52 -3.38 32.93 -18.05
CA TRP A 52 -4.37 31.92 -18.40
C TRP A 52 -5.34 31.64 -17.24
N HIS A 53 -4.83 31.61 -16.01
CA HIS A 53 -5.64 31.44 -14.80
C HIS A 53 -6.52 32.66 -14.52
N LEU A 54 -6.01 33.87 -14.72
CA LEU A 54 -6.76 35.13 -14.55
C LEU A 54 -7.99 35.19 -15.45
N GLU A 55 -7.84 34.79 -16.72
CA GLU A 55 -8.92 34.79 -17.71
C GLU A 55 -10.01 33.76 -17.40
N ARG A 56 -9.67 32.69 -16.68
CA ARG A 56 -10.55 31.54 -16.41
C ARG A 56 -11.20 31.54 -15.04
N GLN A 57 -11.00 32.57 -14.22
CA GLN A 57 -11.63 32.63 -12.90
C GLN A 57 -13.15 32.46 -13.02
N SER A 58 -13.69 31.44 -12.34
CA SER A 58 -15.12 31.09 -12.29
C SER A 58 -15.44 30.39 -10.97
N GLU A 59 -16.71 30.14 -10.66
CA GLU A 59 -17.09 29.38 -9.45
C GLU A 59 -16.50 27.95 -9.42
N GLU A 60 -16.01 27.47 -10.56
CA GLU A 60 -15.46 26.13 -10.77
C GLU A 60 -13.95 26.14 -11.06
N HIS A 61 -13.36 27.33 -11.19
CA HIS A 61 -11.94 27.55 -11.42
C HIS A 61 -11.46 28.73 -10.57
N ARG A 62 -10.78 28.43 -9.47
CA ARG A 62 -10.23 29.44 -8.56
C ARG A 62 -8.73 29.29 -8.45
N THR A 63 -7.99 30.38 -8.67
CA THR A 63 -6.54 30.41 -8.45
C THR A 63 -6.24 31.38 -7.33
N PHE A 64 -5.58 30.89 -6.29
CA PHE A 64 -5.17 31.63 -5.12
C PHE A 64 -3.66 31.87 -5.14
N LEU A 65 -3.25 33.02 -4.66
CA LEU A 65 -1.88 33.29 -4.26
C LEU A 65 -1.79 33.35 -2.74
N ILE A 66 -0.72 32.80 -2.20
CA ILE A 66 -0.32 32.92 -0.80
C ILE A 66 0.74 34.01 -0.75
N HIS A 67 0.48 35.06 0.00
CA HIS A 67 1.36 36.20 0.19
C HIS A 67 1.97 36.17 1.59
N ALA A 68 3.25 36.47 1.71
CA ALA A 68 3.89 36.69 3.01
C ALA A 68 3.44 38.04 3.60
N ASP A 69 3.21 38.08 4.91
CA ASP A 69 2.99 39.35 5.62
C ASP A 69 4.27 40.20 5.65
N ASP A 70 5.43 39.55 5.74
CA ASP A 70 6.76 40.16 5.67
C ASP A 70 7.48 39.68 4.40
N PRO A 71 7.40 40.44 3.29
CA PRO A 71 7.95 40.00 2.01
C PRO A 71 9.48 40.12 1.96
N GLU A 72 10.14 39.00 1.70
CA GLU A 72 11.54 38.89 1.31
C GLU A 72 11.71 38.90 -0.22
N GLY A 73 12.81 39.49 -0.68
CA GLY A 73 13.18 39.49 -2.09
C GLY A 73 12.28 40.38 -2.95
N SER A 74 11.97 39.91 -4.16
CA SER A 74 11.36 40.76 -5.21
C SER A 74 9.85 40.54 -5.43
N HIS A 75 9.22 39.58 -4.74
CA HIS A 75 7.84 39.18 -5.08
C HIS A 75 6.86 38.97 -3.92
N GLY A 76 7.28 38.64 -2.69
CA GLY A 76 6.34 38.38 -1.59
C GLY A 76 5.41 37.16 -1.73
N ILE A 77 5.40 36.49 -2.89
CA ILE A 77 4.54 35.32 -3.16
C ILE A 77 5.17 34.04 -2.60
N VAL A 78 4.52 33.45 -1.60
CA VAL A 78 4.90 32.16 -0.98
C VAL A 78 4.52 30.98 -1.86
N GLY A 79 3.42 31.08 -2.61
CA GLY A 79 2.98 30.01 -3.51
C GLY A 79 1.67 30.29 -4.24
N LYS A 80 1.34 29.42 -5.18
CA LYS A 80 0.09 29.41 -5.95
C LYS A 80 -0.68 28.13 -5.67
N VAL A 81 -2.00 28.22 -5.52
CA VAL A 81 -2.91 27.07 -5.41
C VAL A 81 -4.08 27.25 -6.36
N ASN A 82 -4.28 26.29 -7.23
CA ASN A 82 -5.42 26.15 -8.11
C ASN A 82 -6.44 25.20 -7.47
N VAL A 83 -7.71 25.59 -7.42
CA VAL A 83 -8.86 24.72 -7.18
C VAL A 83 -9.63 24.65 -8.50
N THR A 84 -9.44 23.55 -9.23
CA THR A 84 -9.97 23.34 -10.59
C THR A 84 -10.70 22.01 -10.68
N ASN A 85 -11.20 21.65 -11.87
CA ASN A 85 -11.97 20.42 -12.09
C ASN A 85 -13.10 20.26 -11.07
N VAL A 86 -13.77 21.38 -10.77
CA VAL A 86 -14.86 21.40 -9.81
C VAL A 86 -16.08 20.76 -10.45
N VAL A 87 -16.63 19.72 -9.81
CA VAL A 87 -17.91 19.12 -10.22
C VAL A 87 -18.92 19.39 -9.12
N ARG A 88 -20.03 20.04 -9.49
CA ARG A 88 -21.13 20.39 -8.59
C ARG A 88 -22.13 19.24 -8.42
N GLY A 89 -23.29 19.55 -7.84
CA GLY A 89 -24.39 18.59 -7.68
C GLY A 89 -24.11 17.57 -6.58
N ARG A 90 -24.10 16.28 -6.91
CA ARG A 90 -23.92 15.20 -5.93
C ARG A 90 -22.45 14.91 -5.58
N PHE A 91 -21.49 15.45 -6.33
CA PHE A 91 -20.07 15.20 -6.08
C PHE A 91 -19.43 16.30 -5.21
N GLN A 92 -19.70 17.58 -5.54
CA GLN A 92 -19.16 18.76 -4.84
C GLN A 92 -17.64 18.63 -4.58
N ASN A 93 -16.88 18.23 -5.60
CA ASN A 93 -15.43 18.04 -5.49
C ASN A 93 -14.67 19.19 -6.16
N GLY A 94 -13.39 19.33 -5.82
CA GLY A 94 -12.40 20.09 -6.59
C GLY A 94 -11.02 19.43 -6.50
N VAL A 95 -10.15 19.72 -7.46
CA VAL A 95 -8.78 19.22 -7.52
C VAL A 95 -7.81 20.36 -7.28
N LEU A 96 -6.85 20.12 -6.38
CA LEU A 96 -5.79 21.05 -6.02
C LEU A 96 -4.56 20.81 -6.89
N GLY A 97 -4.08 21.88 -7.54
CA GLY A 97 -2.75 21.95 -8.12
C GLY A 97 -1.97 23.10 -7.49
N TYR A 98 -0.71 22.90 -7.13
CA TYR A 98 0.00 23.91 -6.36
C TYR A 98 1.52 23.89 -6.53
N ASP A 99 2.12 25.06 -6.34
CA ASP A 99 3.56 25.28 -6.32
C ASP A 99 3.93 26.25 -5.19
N SER A 100 5.00 25.95 -4.46
CA SER A 100 5.61 26.88 -3.50
C SER A 100 6.83 27.55 -4.13
N TYR A 101 7.11 28.78 -3.74
CA TYR A 101 8.19 29.58 -4.30
C TYR A 101 9.27 29.94 -3.28
N ASP A 102 10.51 30.01 -3.74
CA ASP A 102 11.65 30.50 -2.98
C ASP A 102 11.55 32.01 -2.79
N PRO A 103 12.07 32.59 -1.70
CA PRO A 103 12.87 31.94 -0.66
C PRO A 103 12.03 31.30 0.47
N TYR A 104 10.71 31.24 0.34
CA TYR A 104 9.78 30.84 1.41
C TYR A 104 9.58 29.33 1.57
N ALA A 105 10.01 28.54 0.59
CA ALA A 105 9.91 27.09 0.62
C ALA A 105 10.56 26.51 1.88
N GLY A 106 9.93 25.48 2.47
CA GLY A 106 10.43 24.82 3.69
C GLY A 106 10.19 25.56 5.02
N ARG A 107 9.66 26.80 5.02
CA ARG A 107 9.45 27.60 6.25
C ARG A 107 8.07 27.45 6.90
N GLY A 108 7.25 26.54 6.38
CA GLY A 108 5.88 26.29 6.84
C GLY A 108 4.84 27.35 6.44
N LEU A 109 5.24 28.42 5.76
CA LEU A 109 4.33 29.50 5.28
C LEU A 109 3.33 28.98 4.24
N PHE A 110 3.79 28.16 3.30
CA PHE A 110 2.92 27.56 2.30
C PHE A 110 1.82 26.69 2.94
N ALA A 111 2.18 25.87 3.92
CA ALA A 111 1.22 25.04 4.65
C ALA A 111 0.19 25.89 5.42
N GLU A 112 0.59 27.03 5.98
CA GLU A 112 -0.32 27.97 6.63
C GLU A 112 -1.34 28.56 5.64
N GLY A 113 -0.89 29.01 4.47
CA GLY A 113 -1.78 29.54 3.42
C GLY A 113 -2.69 28.47 2.81
N MET A 114 -2.16 27.25 2.58
CA MET A 114 -2.93 26.12 2.08
C MET A 114 -4.10 25.77 3.01
N ARG A 115 -3.92 25.83 4.34
CA ARG A 115 -5.02 25.65 5.31
C ARG A 115 -6.14 26.67 5.11
N GLN A 116 -5.78 27.93 4.87
CA GLN A 116 -6.75 29.00 4.63
C GLN A 116 -7.53 28.77 3.32
N ILE A 117 -6.85 28.28 2.28
CA ILE A 117 -7.49 28.00 0.98
C ILE A 117 -8.43 26.79 1.09
N ILE A 118 -8.04 25.74 1.81
CA ILE A 118 -8.92 24.59 2.10
C ILE A 118 -10.16 25.04 2.89
N ASN A 119 -9.98 25.91 3.91
CA ASN A 119 -11.10 26.53 4.62
C ASN A 119 -12.06 27.25 3.67
N LEU A 120 -11.54 28.10 2.77
CA LEU A 120 -12.34 28.82 1.78
C LEU A 120 -13.05 27.87 0.80
N ALA A 121 -12.40 26.78 0.39
CA ALA A 121 -13.00 25.80 -0.50
C ALA A 121 -14.21 25.09 0.12
N PHE A 122 -14.15 24.73 1.41
CA PHE A 122 -15.26 24.08 2.12
C PHE A 122 -16.31 25.03 2.69
N THR A 123 -15.95 26.31 2.90
CA THR A 123 -16.88 27.33 3.37
C THR A 123 -18.04 27.48 2.38
N PRO A 124 -19.32 27.46 2.83
CA PRO A 124 -20.47 27.62 1.95
C PRO A 124 -20.43 28.88 1.10
N ALA A 125 -20.91 28.78 -0.14
CA ALA A 125 -21.12 29.93 -1.00
C ALA A 125 -22.14 30.92 -0.36
N PRO A 126 -22.00 32.24 -0.56
CA PRO A 126 -20.99 32.91 -1.38
C PRO A 126 -19.67 33.23 -0.65
N ARG A 127 -19.54 32.89 0.65
CA ARG A 127 -18.35 33.21 1.46
C ARG A 127 -17.13 32.34 1.12
N GLY A 128 -17.37 31.20 0.48
CA GLY A 128 -16.35 30.29 -0.01
C GLY A 128 -16.84 29.55 -1.26
N MET A 129 -16.26 28.38 -1.54
CA MET A 129 -16.62 27.60 -2.73
C MET A 129 -17.71 26.56 -2.48
N GLY A 130 -18.06 26.25 -1.23
CA GLY A 130 -19.12 25.30 -0.86
C GLY A 130 -18.88 23.85 -1.31
N LEU A 131 -17.62 23.45 -1.43
CA LEU A 131 -17.27 22.07 -1.79
C LEU A 131 -17.41 21.14 -0.59
N HIS A 132 -17.59 19.84 -0.88
CA HIS A 132 -17.55 18.76 0.09
C HIS A 132 -16.18 18.06 0.09
N ARG A 133 -15.48 18.03 -1.05
CA ARG A 133 -14.26 17.24 -1.21
C ARG A 133 -13.17 18.01 -1.96
N LEU A 134 -11.94 17.84 -1.51
CA LEU A 134 -10.73 18.26 -2.24
C LEU A 134 -9.83 17.07 -2.50
N GLU A 135 -9.32 16.99 -3.73
CA GLU A 135 -8.34 16.01 -4.17
C GLU A 135 -7.01 16.71 -4.47
N ALA A 136 -5.88 16.03 -4.26
CA ALA A 136 -4.57 16.47 -4.72
C ALA A 136 -3.76 15.25 -5.17
N ASN A 137 -3.19 15.35 -6.37
CA ASN A 137 -2.49 14.24 -7.02
C ASN A 137 -0.98 14.49 -6.99
N VAL A 138 -0.22 13.52 -6.50
CA VAL A 138 1.23 13.69 -6.26
C VAL A 138 2.02 12.59 -6.93
N ARG A 139 3.05 12.94 -7.71
CA ARG A 139 3.98 11.96 -8.29
C ARG A 139 4.63 11.09 -7.19
N PRO A 140 4.73 9.77 -7.40
CA PRO A 140 5.56 8.91 -6.55
C PRO A 140 6.98 9.48 -6.43
N GLY A 141 7.53 9.45 -5.21
CA GLY A 141 8.86 10.01 -4.91
C GLY A 141 8.88 11.50 -4.53
N ASN A 142 7.81 12.28 -4.80
CA ASN A 142 7.72 13.66 -4.32
C ASN A 142 7.34 13.70 -2.82
N ALA A 143 8.29 13.32 -1.98
CA ALA A 143 8.13 13.26 -0.52
C ALA A 143 7.71 14.59 0.12
N PRO A 144 8.22 15.77 -0.32
CA PRO A 144 7.78 17.06 0.22
C PRO A 144 6.28 17.32 0.00
N SER A 145 5.78 17.14 -1.23
CA SER A 145 4.36 17.36 -1.55
C SER A 145 3.47 16.34 -0.83
N ALA A 146 3.84 15.06 -0.84
CA ALA A 146 3.10 14.04 -0.11
C ALA A 146 3.11 14.28 1.41
N GLY A 147 4.23 14.76 1.97
CA GLY A 147 4.36 15.13 3.37
C GLY A 147 3.47 16.31 3.76
N LEU A 148 3.41 17.34 2.91
CA LEU A 148 2.50 18.46 3.08
C LEU A 148 1.04 17.99 3.17
N LEU A 149 0.56 17.22 2.18
CA LEU A 149 -0.81 16.72 2.15
C LEU A 149 -1.14 15.88 3.39
N ARG A 150 -0.23 14.99 3.82
CA ARG A 150 -0.39 14.24 5.07
C ARG A 150 -0.48 15.16 6.27
N SER A 151 0.38 16.18 6.38
CA SER A 151 0.34 17.14 7.50
C SER A 151 -0.95 17.98 7.56
N LEU A 152 -1.67 18.07 6.44
CA LEU A 152 -2.98 18.71 6.30
C LEU A 152 -4.14 17.71 6.41
N GLY A 153 -3.85 16.44 6.70
CA GLY A 153 -4.84 15.39 6.93
C GLY A 153 -5.46 14.78 5.68
N PHE A 154 -4.88 14.99 4.50
CA PHE A 154 -5.30 14.28 3.29
C PHE A 154 -4.94 12.79 3.39
N ARG A 155 -5.94 11.94 3.17
CA ARG A 155 -5.79 10.50 3.11
C ARG A 155 -5.37 10.07 1.71
N ARG A 156 -4.48 9.08 1.61
CA ARG A 156 -4.18 8.42 0.33
C ARG A 156 -5.34 7.51 -0.06
N GLU A 157 -5.87 7.66 -1.27
CA GLU A 157 -7.02 6.89 -1.75
C GLU A 157 -6.73 6.02 -2.98
N GLY A 158 -5.72 6.36 -3.78
CA GLY A 158 -5.48 5.62 -5.02
C GLY A 158 -4.12 5.84 -5.66
N PHE A 159 -3.92 5.12 -6.76
CA PHE A 159 -2.77 5.25 -7.66
C PHE A 159 -3.29 5.24 -9.10
N VAL A 160 -2.93 6.27 -9.85
CA VAL A 160 -3.33 6.46 -11.25
C VAL A 160 -2.07 6.37 -12.08
N ARG A 161 -2.01 5.35 -12.94
CA ARG A 161 -0.92 5.17 -13.91
C ARG A 161 -1.02 6.22 -15.00
N ASP A 162 0.14 6.69 -15.48
CA ASP A 162 0.25 7.54 -16.66
C ASP A 162 -0.69 8.76 -16.64
N MET A 163 -0.83 9.40 -15.47
CA MET A 163 -1.85 10.43 -15.25
C MET A 163 -1.54 11.74 -15.98
N LEU A 164 -0.31 12.25 -15.87
CA LEU A 164 0.06 13.57 -16.41
C LEU A 164 1.28 13.48 -17.33
N TRP A 165 1.20 14.16 -18.47
CA TRP A 165 2.32 14.36 -19.38
C TRP A 165 3.23 15.47 -18.84
N LEU A 166 4.42 15.11 -18.38
CA LEU A 166 5.33 16.03 -17.70
C LEU A 166 6.75 15.96 -18.28
N PRO A 167 7.49 17.09 -18.32
CA PRO A 167 8.91 17.12 -18.67
C PRO A 167 9.74 16.22 -17.75
N SER A 168 10.81 15.65 -18.29
CA SER A 168 11.87 15.00 -17.49
C SER A 168 13.22 15.11 -18.19
N ALA A 169 14.29 14.74 -17.49
CA ALA A 169 15.66 14.83 -18.01
C ALA A 169 15.83 14.11 -19.36
N ASP A 170 15.13 12.99 -19.56
CA ASP A 170 15.23 12.16 -20.76
C ASP A 170 14.12 12.45 -21.79
N GLY A 171 13.40 13.57 -21.65
CA GLY A 171 12.24 13.94 -22.47
C GLY A 171 10.92 13.92 -21.71
N ALA A 172 9.84 14.43 -22.32
CA ALA A 172 8.52 14.41 -21.69
C ALA A 172 7.90 13.00 -21.73
N ALA A 173 7.21 12.63 -20.66
CA ALA A 173 6.55 11.32 -20.55
C ALA A 173 5.30 11.40 -19.68
N TRP A 174 4.40 10.43 -19.82
CA TRP A 174 3.32 10.22 -18.88
C TRP A 174 3.88 9.77 -17.53
N ARG A 175 3.32 10.32 -16.44
CA ARG A 175 3.79 10.08 -15.08
C ARG A 175 2.66 9.64 -14.16
N ASP A 176 2.91 8.57 -13.43
CA ASP A 176 2.04 8.07 -12.39
C ASP A 176 1.82 9.08 -11.27
N HIS A 177 0.67 9.01 -10.62
CA HIS A 177 0.30 9.86 -9.49
C HIS A 177 -0.44 9.07 -8.40
N ILE A 178 -0.21 9.47 -7.15
CA ILE A 178 -0.93 8.99 -5.98
C ILE A 178 -2.03 9.99 -5.65
N VAL A 179 -3.27 9.51 -5.59
CA VAL A 179 -4.45 10.31 -5.28
C VAL A 179 -4.55 10.47 -3.77
N HIS A 180 -4.65 11.72 -3.32
CA HIS A 180 -4.94 12.06 -1.94
C HIS A 180 -6.20 12.91 -1.87
N ALA A 181 -6.99 12.77 -0.81
CA ALA A 181 -8.17 13.57 -0.63
C ALA A 181 -8.51 13.86 0.84
N VAL A 182 -9.30 14.91 1.04
CA VAL A 182 -9.92 15.27 2.31
C VAL A 182 -11.34 15.76 2.04
N THR A 183 -12.24 15.44 2.95
CA THR A 183 -13.65 15.87 2.92
C THR A 183 -13.91 16.95 3.95
N ARG A 184 -15.03 17.66 3.79
CA ARG A 184 -15.43 18.76 4.67
C ARG A 184 -15.63 18.31 6.11
N GLU A 185 -16.15 17.11 6.31
CA GLU A 185 -16.45 16.50 7.62
C GLU A 185 -15.16 16.10 8.36
N GLU A 186 -14.10 15.80 7.61
CA GLU A 186 -12.78 15.52 8.16
C GLU A 186 -12.03 16.79 8.54
N TRP A 187 -12.48 17.97 8.09
CA TRP A 187 -11.73 19.22 8.16
C TRP A 187 -12.21 20.16 9.28
N PRO A 188 -11.30 20.76 10.09
CA PRO A 188 -9.85 20.59 10.08
C PRO A 188 -9.43 19.20 10.59
N SER A 189 -8.45 18.61 9.90
CA SER A 189 -7.97 17.26 10.17
C SER A 189 -6.62 17.29 10.89
N SER A 190 -6.39 16.31 11.77
CA SER A 190 -5.03 16.00 12.26
C SER A 190 -4.16 15.45 11.13
N ALA A 191 -2.84 15.45 11.31
CA ALA A 191 -1.94 14.85 10.32
C ALA A 191 -2.34 13.39 10.04
N TYR A 192 -2.52 13.05 8.76
CA TYR A 192 -2.84 11.70 8.34
C TYR A 192 -1.63 10.80 8.55
N ALA A 193 -1.72 9.93 9.55
CA ALA A 193 -0.86 8.76 9.64
C ALA A 193 -1.31 7.79 8.53
N PRO A 194 -0.40 7.24 7.70
CA PRO A 194 -0.78 6.22 6.73
C PRO A 194 -1.57 5.13 7.45
N HIS A 195 -2.81 4.87 7.00
CA HIS A 195 -3.53 3.70 7.47
C HIS A 195 -2.62 2.49 7.29
N ARG A 196 -2.24 1.84 8.40
CA ARG A 196 -1.85 0.43 8.35
C ARG A 196 -3.11 -0.27 7.88
N SER A 197 -3.19 -0.62 6.60
CA SER A 197 -4.22 -1.55 6.15
C SER A 197 -4.20 -2.74 7.12
N PRO A 198 -5.37 -3.28 7.53
CA PRO A 198 -5.37 -4.46 8.38
C PRO A 198 -4.51 -5.54 7.72
N ARG A 199 -3.50 -6.02 8.45
CA ARG A 199 -2.57 -7.03 7.94
C ARG A 199 -3.36 -8.31 7.72
N ILE A 200 -3.42 -8.78 6.47
CA ILE A 200 -4.18 -9.97 6.10
C ILE A 200 -3.31 -11.19 6.34
N VAL A 201 -3.79 -12.15 7.12
CA VAL A 201 -3.10 -13.43 7.33
C VAL A 201 -3.97 -14.61 6.96
N LEU A 202 -3.42 -15.58 6.24
CA LEU A 202 -4.08 -16.83 5.95
C LEU A 202 -3.08 -17.97 6.12
N LEU A 203 -3.36 -18.92 7.00
CA LEU A 203 -2.57 -20.14 7.07
C LEU A 203 -3.04 -21.12 5.99
N VAL A 204 -2.12 -21.82 5.35
CA VAL A 204 -2.43 -22.91 4.40
C VAL A 204 -1.73 -24.16 4.91
N ASN A 205 -2.52 -25.12 5.40
CA ASN A 205 -2.05 -26.39 5.93
C ASN A 205 -2.59 -27.56 5.10
N GLY A 206 -1.90 -28.69 5.14
CA GLY A 206 -2.25 -29.92 4.46
C GLY A 206 -1.11 -30.92 4.50
N ILE A 207 -1.43 -32.20 4.35
CA ILE A 207 -0.43 -33.28 4.27
C ILE A 207 0.47 -33.16 3.02
N PRO A 208 1.64 -33.84 2.95
CA PRO A 208 2.41 -33.95 1.71
C PRO A 208 1.53 -34.37 0.54
N GLY A 209 1.72 -33.78 -0.66
CA GLY A 209 0.91 -34.09 -1.84
C GLY A 209 -0.50 -33.45 -1.88
N SER A 210 -0.93 -32.73 -0.83
CA SER A 210 -2.24 -32.07 -0.77
C SER A 210 -2.43 -30.84 -1.66
N GLY A 211 -1.40 -30.38 -2.37
CA GLY A 211 -1.52 -29.24 -3.29
C GLY A 211 -1.41 -27.86 -2.64
N LYS A 212 -1.21 -27.77 -1.32
CA LYS A 212 -0.97 -26.52 -0.56
C LYS A 212 0.09 -25.60 -1.18
N SER A 213 1.21 -26.14 -1.66
CA SER A 213 2.31 -25.37 -2.25
C SER A 213 1.96 -24.77 -3.63
N MET A 214 0.92 -25.29 -4.29
CA MET A 214 0.34 -24.68 -5.51
C MET A 214 -0.77 -23.69 -5.17
N LEU A 215 -1.56 -23.96 -4.12
CA LEU A 215 -2.69 -23.12 -3.72
C LEU A 215 -2.22 -21.81 -3.06
N ALA A 216 -1.25 -21.87 -2.14
CA ALA A 216 -0.80 -20.71 -1.36
C ALA A 216 -0.34 -19.52 -2.22
N PRO A 217 0.47 -19.69 -3.28
CA PRO A 217 0.84 -18.58 -4.17
C PRO A 217 -0.35 -17.94 -4.89
N ARG A 218 -1.35 -18.75 -5.28
CA ARG A 218 -2.57 -18.26 -5.96
C ARG A 218 -3.44 -17.45 -5.00
N LEU A 219 -3.56 -17.90 -3.75
CA LEU A 219 -4.27 -17.16 -2.70
C LEU A 219 -3.56 -15.84 -2.37
N ALA A 220 -2.23 -15.87 -2.25
CA ALA A 220 -1.40 -14.69 -2.01
C ALA A 220 -1.56 -13.64 -3.11
N ALA A 221 -1.53 -14.07 -4.38
CA ALA A 221 -1.73 -13.20 -5.54
C ALA A 221 -3.11 -12.52 -5.54
N GLU A 222 -4.17 -13.27 -5.25
CA GLU A 222 -5.54 -12.73 -5.20
C GLU A 222 -5.76 -11.79 -3.98
N LEU A 223 -5.09 -12.05 -2.85
CA LEU A 223 -5.14 -11.20 -1.65
C LEU A 223 -4.22 -9.97 -1.73
N GLY A 224 -3.28 -9.94 -2.69
CA GLY A 224 -2.27 -8.88 -2.80
C GLY A 224 -1.27 -8.86 -1.64
N VAL A 225 -0.93 -10.03 -1.08
CA VAL A 225 0.02 -10.19 0.04
C VAL A 225 1.13 -11.19 -0.32
N PRO A 226 2.31 -11.17 0.34
CA PRO A 226 3.36 -12.15 0.07
C PRO A 226 2.98 -13.56 0.54
N VAL A 227 3.66 -14.57 -0.01
CA VAL A 227 3.64 -15.95 0.49
C VAL A 227 4.92 -16.22 1.29
N PHE A 228 4.77 -16.84 2.45
CA PHE A 228 5.86 -17.32 3.29
C PHE A 228 5.75 -18.84 3.41
N ALA A 229 6.55 -19.56 2.64
CA ALA A 229 6.56 -21.01 2.58
C ALA A 229 7.81 -21.57 3.27
N LYS A 230 7.62 -22.50 4.22
CA LYS A 230 8.74 -23.07 5.00
C LYS A 230 9.75 -23.77 4.10
N ASP A 231 9.27 -24.51 3.11
CA ASP A 231 10.15 -25.28 2.22
C ASP A 231 10.98 -24.37 1.31
N VAL A 232 10.45 -23.24 0.84
CA VAL A 232 11.24 -22.24 0.08
C VAL A 232 12.42 -21.74 0.89
N ILE A 233 12.20 -21.38 2.17
CA ILE A 233 13.27 -20.91 3.06
C ILE A 233 14.28 -22.03 3.32
N LYS A 234 13.78 -23.23 3.65
CA LYS A 234 14.60 -24.40 3.99
C LYS A 234 15.50 -24.83 2.83
N GLU A 235 14.94 -24.95 1.64
CA GLU A 235 15.65 -25.34 0.41
C GLU A 235 16.67 -24.27 0.03
N THR A 236 16.29 -22.99 0.08
CA THR A 236 17.22 -21.88 -0.17
C THR A 236 18.40 -21.89 0.78
N ILE A 237 18.18 -22.09 2.08
CA ILE A 237 19.29 -22.18 3.04
C ILE A 237 20.16 -23.40 2.72
N PHE A 238 19.56 -24.57 2.49
CA PHE A 238 20.28 -25.80 2.18
C PHE A 238 21.21 -25.64 0.98
N ASP A 239 20.74 -25.02 -0.11
CA ASP A 239 21.51 -24.82 -1.35
C ASP A 239 22.77 -23.98 -1.18
N HIS A 240 22.80 -23.12 -0.16
CA HIS A 240 23.91 -22.21 0.12
C HIS A 240 24.85 -22.72 1.23
N LEU A 241 24.61 -23.92 1.77
CA LEU A 241 25.54 -24.58 2.68
C LEU A 241 26.74 -25.17 1.91
N ASP A 242 27.87 -25.28 2.59
CA ASP A 242 29.03 -25.96 2.03
C ASP A 242 28.72 -27.45 1.71
N PRO A 243 29.44 -28.08 0.76
CA PRO A 243 29.15 -29.45 0.34
C PRO A 243 29.14 -30.49 1.48
N ASP A 244 30.05 -30.36 2.45
CA ASP A 244 30.16 -31.31 3.56
C ASP A 244 28.94 -31.20 4.49
N LEU A 245 28.52 -29.98 4.80
CA LEU A 245 27.33 -29.75 5.61
C LEU A 245 26.05 -30.13 4.87
N ARG A 246 25.96 -29.90 3.55
CA ARG A 246 24.82 -30.38 2.74
C ARG A 246 24.71 -31.89 2.81
N HIS A 247 25.80 -32.63 2.58
CA HIS A 247 25.81 -34.08 2.69
C HIS A 247 25.34 -34.56 4.07
N ARG A 248 25.81 -33.91 5.15
CA ARG A 248 25.38 -34.24 6.53
C ARG A 248 23.92 -33.94 6.83
N LEU A 249 23.32 -32.97 6.14
CA LEU A 249 21.94 -32.54 6.37
C LEU A 249 20.95 -33.13 5.38
N GLN A 250 21.39 -33.85 4.35
CA GLN A 250 20.51 -34.61 3.44
C GLN A 250 19.58 -35.52 4.25
N GLY A 251 18.30 -35.54 3.88
CA GLY A 251 17.27 -36.30 4.58
C GLY A 251 16.96 -35.87 6.02
N THR A 252 17.62 -34.85 6.56
CA THR A 252 17.31 -34.31 7.90
C THR A 252 16.30 -33.16 7.86
N GLY A 253 15.69 -32.82 6.71
CA GLY A 253 14.78 -31.67 6.57
C GLY A 253 13.37 -31.83 7.16
N GLY A 254 13.11 -32.93 7.90
CA GLY A 254 11.82 -33.28 8.49
C GLY A 254 11.42 -32.45 9.72
N ALA A 255 10.28 -32.81 10.33
CA ALA A 255 9.84 -32.20 11.58
C ALA A 255 10.86 -32.46 12.71
N GLY A 256 11.17 -31.42 13.49
CA GLY A 256 12.13 -31.50 14.61
C GLY A 256 13.60 -31.27 14.26
N SER A 257 13.96 -31.06 12.99
CA SER A 257 15.36 -30.76 12.65
C SER A 257 15.75 -29.30 12.90
N PRO A 258 17.02 -29.00 13.21
CA PRO A 258 17.47 -27.62 13.42
C PRO A 258 17.22 -26.71 12.21
N LEU A 259 17.44 -27.22 11.00
CA LEU A 259 17.18 -26.48 9.76
C LEU A 259 15.68 -26.23 9.55
N GLY A 260 14.84 -27.24 9.81
CA GLY A 260 13.39 -27.10 9.75
C GLY A 260 12.84 -26.13 10.80
N ALA A 261 13.34 -26.19 12.03
CA ALA A 261 12.98 -25.29 13.12
C ALA A 261 13.38 -23.84 12.80
N GLY A 262 14.61 -23.63 12.31
CA GLY A 262 15.11 -22.33 11.88
C GLY A 262 14.29 -21.72 10.74
N ALA A 263 13.98 -22.51 9.70
CA ALA A 263 13.12 -22.07 8.60
C ALA A 263 11.70 -21.67 9.08
N GLY A 264 11.16 -22.42 10.04
CA GLY A 264 9.89 -22.09 10.69
C GLY A 264 9.92 -20.76 11.44
N GLU A 265 11.00 -20.48 12.18
CA GLU A 265 11.14 -19.21 12.90
C GLU A 265 11.32 -18.03 11.93
N VAL A 266 12.13 -18.17 10.87
CA VAL A 266 12.29 -17.15 9.83
C VAL A 266 10.93 -16.79 9.22
N LEU A 267 10.09 -17.80 8.94
CA LEU A 267 8.75 -17.60 8.42
C LEU A 267 7.88 -16.72 9.36
N TRP A 268 7.93 -16.94 10.68
CA TRP A 268 7.21 -16.11 11.64
C TRP A 268 7.76 -14.68 11.72
N GLN A 269 9.07 -14.50 11.64
CA GLN A 269 9.73 -13.18 11.64
C GLN A 269 9.38 -12.37 10.38
N LEU A 270 9.34 -13.02 9.22
CA LEU A 270 8.90 -12.39 7.97
C LEU A 270 7.43 -11.96 8.05
N LEU A 271 6.57 -12.81 8.62
CA LEU A 271 5.18 -12.44 8.85
C LEU A 271 5.08 -11.23 9.80
N ALA A 272 5.80 -11.25 10.93
CA ALA A 272 5.81 -10.21 11.96
C ALA A 272 6.21 -8.83 11.40
N THR A 273 7.17 -8.80 10.49
CA THR A 273 7.71 -7.57 9.89
C THR A 273 6.94 -7.12 8.64
N SER A 274 6.09 -7.99 8.06
CA SER A 274 5.31 -7.64 6.88
C SER A 274 4.26 -6.55 7.18
N PRO A 275 4.28 -5.41 6.46
CA PRO A 275 3.33 -4.31 6.66
C PRO A 275 1.91 -4.64 6.16
N VAL A 276 1.76 -5.70 5.37
CA VAL A 276 0.48 -6.11 4.76
C VAL A 276 -0.01 -7.49 5.23
N GLY A 277 0.80 -8.21 6.03
CA GLY A 277 0.54 -9.59 6.42
C GLY A 277 1.10 -10.60 5.40
N GLY A 278 0.48 -11.77 5.23
CA GLY A 278 0.94 -12.79 4.31
C GLY A 278 0.14 -14.09 4.36
N VAL A 279 0.26 -14.87 3.29
CA VAL A 279 -0.16 -16.28 3.28
C VAL A 279 0.99 -17.11 3.82
N VAL A 280 0.75 -17.91 4.85
CA VAL A 280 1.77 -18.73 5.50
C VAL A 280 1.51 -20.19 5.17
N GLU A 281 2.44 -20.82 4.46
CA GLU A 281 2.32 -22.21 4.03
C GLU A 281 3.35 -23.09 4.72
N ASN A 282 2.85 -24.15 5.34
CA ASN A 282 3.67 -25.19 5.95
C ASN A 282 2.81 -26.45 6.16
N ILE A 283 3.47 -27.58 6.43
CA ILE A 283 2.83 -28.74 7.05
C ILE A 283 2.91 -28.54 8.57
N TRP A 284 1.75 -28.48 9.22
CA TRP A 284 1.62 -28.59 10.66
C TRP A 284 0.81 -29.83 10.99
N TRP A 285 1.39 -30.68 11.83
CA TRP A 285 0.73 -31.87 12.34
C TRP A 285 -0.16 -31.52 13.53
N SER A 286 -0.99 -32.46 13.96
CA SER A 286 -1.84 -32.31 15.17
C SER A 286 -1.07 -31.83 16.40
N GLY A 287 0.17 -32.30 16.59
CA GLY A 287 1.06 -31.87 17.68
C GLY A 287 1.64 -30.45 17.53
N ASP A 288 1.59 -29.84 16.35
CA ASP A 288 2.23 -28.56 16.05
C ASP A 288 1.31 -27.35 16.23
N HIS A 289 0.01 -27.55 16.50
CA HIS A 289 -0.97 -26.46 16.53
C HIS A 289 -0.58 -25.36 17.54
N ARG A 290 -0.05 -25.73 18.71
CA ARG A 290 0.44 -24.78 19.71
C ARG A 290 1.59 -23.92 19.19
N MET A 291 2.52 -24.52 18.45
CA MET A 291 3.63 -23.79 17.85
C MET A 291 3.14 -22.78 16.80
N ALA A 292 2.12 -23.14 16.01
CA ALA A 292 1.49 -22.22 15.06
C ALA A 292 0.79 -21.06 15.76
N MET A 293 0.03 -21.32 16.83
CA MET A 293 -0.60 -20.26 17.64
C MET A 293 0.44 -19.32 18.25
N ASP A 294 1.53 -19.84 18.80
CA ASP A 294 2.57 -19.01 19.41
C ASP A 294 3.31 -18.17 18.36
N GLY A 295 3.53 -18.72 17.15
CA GLY A 295 4.07 -17.99 16.01
C GLY A 295 3.18 -16.83 15.58
N LEU A 296 1.87 -17.06 15.46
CA LEU A 296 0.88 -16.02 15.17
C LEU A 296 0.88 -14.90 16.23
N ARG A 297 0.89 -15.27 17.52
CA ARG A 297 0.95 -14.30 18.63
C ARG A 297 2.21 -13.44 18.56
N ARG A 298 3.38 -14.05 18.31
CA ARG A 298 4.64 -13.30 18.13
C ARG A 298 4.60 -12.35 16.93
N ALA A 299 3.89 -12.74 15.87
CA ALA A 299 3.68 -11.89 14.69
C ALA A 299 2.62 -10.78 14.88
N GLY A 300 1.99 -10.72 16.06
CA GLY A 300 1.00 -9.71 16.43
C GLY A 300 -0.42 -10.04 15.97
N PHE A 301 -0.75 -11.32 15.78
CA PHE A 301 -2.08 -11.80 15.41
C PHE A 301 -2.71 -12.61 16.54
N ASP A 302 -4.03 -12.48 16.67
CA ASP A 302 -4.84 -13.34 17.52
C ASP A 302 -5.17 -14.64 16.76
N PRO A 303 -4.67 -15.82 17.19
CA PRO A 303 -4.93 -17.08 16.52
C PRO A 303 -6.42 -17.40 16.35
N ALA A 304 -7.27 -16.97 17.29
CA ALA A 304 -8.72 -17.21 17.21
C ALA A 304 -9.39 -16.48 16.02
N ARG A 305 -8.71 -15.47 15.47
CA ARG A 305 -9.21 -14.60 14.39
C ARG A 305 -8.53 -14.85 13.05
N VAL A 306 -7.52 -15.72 13.00
CA VAL A 306 -6.80 -16.05 11.78
C VAL A 306 -7.53 -17.18 11.06
N PRO A 307 -7.99 -16.98 9.82
CA PRO A 307 -8.50 -18.06 9.01
C PRO A 307 -7.36 -19.00 8.58
N HIS A 308 -7.68 -20.27 8.41
CA HIS A 308 -6.78 -21.26 7.85
C HIS A 308 -7.47 -22.13 6.80
N VAL A 309 -6.75 -22.45 5.74
CA VAL A 309 -7.14 -23.43 4.74
C VAL A 309 -6.60 -24.79 5.14
N TRP A 310 -7.48 -25.79 5.15
CA TRP A 310 -7.08 -27.20 5.14
C TRP A 310 -7.21 -27.70 3.70
N CYS A 311 -6.08 -28.08 3.10
CA CYS A 311 -6.06 -28.75 1.81
C CYS A 311 -6.43 -30.22 2.01
N ASP A 312 -7.71 -30.51 1.88
CA ASP A 312 -8.29 -31.83 2.04
C ASP A 312 -8.14 -32.65 0.76
N VAL A 313 -7.64 -33.87 0.89
CA VAL A 313 -7.45 -34.78 -0.25
C VAL A 313 -7.42 -36.22 0.27
N PRO A 314 -7.94 -37.20 -0.48
CA PRO A 314 -7.77 -38.60 -0.13
C PRO A 314 -6.28 -38.97 0.00
N ILE A 315 -5.93 -39.70 1.07
CA ILE A 315 -4.54 -40.10 1.37
C ILE A 315 -3.86 -40.81 0.19
N ALA A 316 -4.58 -41.66 -0.53
CA ALA A 316 -4.08 -42.36 -1.71
C ALA A 316 -3.72 -41.40 -2.86
N THR A 317 -4.47 -40.30 -3.00
CA THR A 317 -4.20 -39.27 -4.01
C THR A 317 -3.01 -38.39 -3.60
N ALA A 318 -2.92 -38.02 -2.32
CA ALA A 318 -1.75 -37.34 -1.78
C ALA A 318 -0.47 -38.15 -1.97
N ARG A 319 -0.51 -39.45 -1.65
CA ARG A 319 0.58 -40.40 -1.84
C ARG A 319 1.03 -40.47 -3.30
N ARG A 320 0.10 -40.75 -4.21
CA ARG A 320 0.42 -40.82 -5.65
C ARG A 320 1.10 -39.53 -6.15
N ARG A 321 0.54 -38.35 -5.83
CA ARG A 321 1.12 -37.06 -6.23
C ARG A 321 2.51 -36.82 -5.66
N HIS A 322 2.76 -37.26 -4.43
CA HIS A 322 4.08 -37.14 -3.80
C HIS A 322 5.09 -38.07 -4.45
N GLU A 323 4.73 -39.33 -4.68
CA GLU A 323 5.56 -40.33 -5.37
C GLU A 323 5.91 -39.89 -6.80
N GLU A 324 4.93 -39.40 -7.57
CA GLU A 324 5.13 -38.83 -8.92
C GLU A 324 6.13 -37.66 -8.89
N ARG A 325 5.98 -36.74 -7.93
CA ARG A 325 6.89 -35.59 -7.79
C ARG A 325 8.33 -36.00 -7.46
N VAL A 326 8.49 -37.04 -6.65
CA VAL A 326 9.81 -37.60 -6.33
C VAL A 326 10.40 -38.28 -7.56
N ALA A 327 9.60 -39.09 -8.29
CA ALA A 327 10.01 -39.74 -9.53
C ALA A 327 10.46 -38.76 -10.61
N ASP A 328 9.79 -37.62 -10.73
CA ASP A 328 10.13 -36.56 -11.68
C ASP A 328 11.34 -35.71 -11.25
N GLY A 329 11.99 -36.03 -10.13
CA GLY A 329 13.13 -35.27 -9.59
C GLY A 329 12.77 -33.87 -9.09
N GLN A 330 11.48 -33.58 -8.89
CA GLN A 330 10.98 -32.27 -8.45
C GLN A 330 10.96 -32.10 -6.92
N ARG A 331 11.49 -33.08 -6.18
CA ARG A 331 11.63 -33.00 -4.72
C ARG A 331 13.07 -32.69 -4.34
N HIS A 332 13.23 -31.66 -3.52
CA HIS A 332 14.54 -31.18 -3.12
C HIS A 332 15.30 -32.19 -2.23
N PRO A 333 16.62 -32.39 -2.39
CA PRO A 333 17.43 -33.34 -1.61
C PRO A 333 17.41 -33.14 -0.09
N VAL A 334 16.95 -31.98 0.39
CA VAL A 334 16.82 -31.72 1.83
C VAL A 334 15.76 -32.60 2.49
N HIS A 335 14.82 -33.14 1.70
CA HIS A 335 13.68 -33.93 2.20
C HIS A 335 13.90 -35.44 2.21
N GLY A 336 15.06 -35.94 1.74
CA GLY A 336 15.45 -37.35 1.80
C GLY A 336 16.78 -37.58 1.10
N VAL A 337 17.52 -38.63 1.48
CA VAL A 337 18.89 -38.89 1.02
C VAL A 337 18.95 -39.52 -0.38
N ASP A 338 17.86 -40.18 -0.79
CA ASP A 338 17.69 -40.82 -2.10
C ASP A 338 16.19 -40.89 -2.47
N GLU A 339 15.89 -41.39 -3.67
CA GLU A 339 14.52 -41.47 -4.20
C GLU A 339 13.63 -42.41 -3.36
N ASP A 340 14.18 -43.52 -2.88
CA ASP A 340 13.45 -44.53 -2.11
C ASP A 340 13.05 -43.99 -0.72
N THR A 341 13.97 -43.33 -0.02
CA THR A 341 13.73 -42.68 1.28
C THR A 341 12.80 -41.48 1.17
N GLN A 342 12.76 -40.80 0.02
CA GLN A 342 11.78 -39.75 -0.23
C GLN A 342 10.39 -40.29 -0.55
N ARG A 343 10.28 -41.49 -1.14
CA ARG A 343 9.00 -42.16 -1.45
C ARG A 343 8.38 -42.87 -0.23
N ASP A 344 9.21 -43.51 0.59
CA ASP A 344 8.80 -44.35 1.73
C ASP A 344 8.46 -43.52 2.99
N LEU A 345 7.57 -42.54 2.83
CA LEU A 345 6.98 -41.85 3.96
C LEU A 345 6.04 -42.80 4.71
N ASP A 346 5.97 -42.66 6.03
CA ASP A 346 5.00 -43.36 6.86
C ASP A 346 3.59 -42.77 6.63
N TRP A 347 2.93 -43.26 5.58
CA TRP A 347 1.60 -42.79 5.16
C TRP A 347 0.49 -43.16 6.15
N GLU A 348 0.69 -44.21 6.96
CA GLU A 348 -0.23 -44.55 8.03
C GLU A 348 -0.15 -43.51 9.16
N TRP A 349 1.07 -43.16 9.58
CA TRP A 349 1.29 -42.08 10.54
C TRP A 349 0.78 -40.74 10.01
N ILE A 350 1.02 -40.41 8.73
CA ILE A 350 0.52 -39.17 8.11
C ILE A 350 -1.01 -39.14 8.13
N ALA A 351 -1.68 -40.25 7.83
CA ALA A 351 -3.15 -40.32 7.87
C ALA A 351 -3.70 -40.09 9.29
N CYS A 352 -2.99 -40.56 10.32
CA CYS A 352 -3.40 -40.38 11.72
C CYS A 352 -3.07 -38.99 12.29
N ASN A 353 -2.02 -38.33 11.79
CA ASN A 353 -1.48 -37.09 12.39
C ASN A 353 -1.69 -35.84 11.53
N GLY A 354 -2.11 -36.01 10.27
CA GLY A 354 -2.52 -34.93 9.38
C GLY A 354 -3.90 -34.41 9.78
N SER A 355 -3.96 -33.19 10.32
CA SER A 355 -5.22 -32.57 10.70
C SER A 355 -5.25 -31.08 10.38
N ALA A 356 -6.44 -30.56 10.12
CA ALA A 356 -6.68 -29.13 10.16
C ALA A 356 -6.43 -28.59 11.58
N PHE A 357 -6.13 -27.29 11.68
CA PHE A 357 -6.03 -26.63 12.98
C PHE A 357 -7.36 -26.72 13.76
N ASP A 358 -7.23 -26.74 15.08
CA ASP A 358 -8.32 -26.70 16.06
C ASP A 358 -8.63 -25.27 16.55
N PHE A 359 -7.99 -24.26 15.95
CA PHE A 359 -8.15 -22.86 16.28
C PHE A 359 -8.45 -22.02 15.03
N GLY A 360 -8.99 -20.83 15.24
CA GLY A 360 -9.30 -19.90 14.16
C GLY A 360 -10.49 -20.37 13.32
N LEU A 361 -10.67 -19.74 12.14
CA LEU A 361 -11.71 -20.16 11.22
C LEU A 361 -11.16 -21.14 10.18
N ARG A 362 -11.65 -22.37 10.21
CA ARG A 362 -11.34 -23.42 9.25
C ARG A 362 -12.06 -23.22 7.92
N ILE A 363 -11.31 -23.36 6.83
CA ILE A 363 -11.81 -23.40 5.45
C ILE A 363 -11.31 -24.71 4.82
N ASP A 364 -12.18 -25.69 4.71
CA ASP A 364 -11.87 -26.96 4.05
C ASP A 364 -11.96 -26.81 2.53
N ILE A 365 -10.90 -27.23 1.84
CA ILE A 365 -10.81 -27.17 0.39
C ILE A 365 -10.43 -28.54 -0.13
N ASP A 366 -11.32 -29.16 -0.88
CA ASP A 366 -11.02 -30.35 -1.66
C ASP A 366 -10.04 -30.01 -2.80
N THR A 367 -8.82 -30.52 -2.70
CA THR A 367 -7.77 -30.32 -3.70
C THR A 367 -7.59 -31.51 -4.63
N SER A 368 -8.49 -32.51 -4.62
CA SER A 368 -8.53 -33.51 -5.71
C SER A 368 -9.00 -32.90 -7.04
N HIS A 369 -9.59 -31.70 -7.00
CA HIS A 369 -10.04 -30.94 -8.17
C HIS A 369 -9.39 -29.55 -8.26
N PRO A 370 -9.43 -28.88 -9.43
CA PRO A 370 -8.99 -27.50 -9.56
C PRO A 370 -9.75 -26.56 -8.61
N VAL A 371 -9.00 -25.83 -7.79
CA VAL A 371 -9.56 -24.87 -6.83
C VAL A 371 -9.61 -23.46 -7.44
N ASP A 372 -10.76 -22.78 -7.29
CA ASP A 372 -10.89 -21.34 -7.54
C ASP A 372 -10.42 -20.53 -6.33
N ALA A 373 -9.24 -19.90 -6.46
CA ALA A 373 -8.65 -19.08 -5.42
C ALA A 373 -9.57 -17.93 -4.96
N ARG A 374 -10.40 -17.36 -5.85
CA ARG A 374 -11.28 -16.21 -5.52
C ARG A 374 -12.33 -16.56 -4.48
N THR A 375 -12.88 -17.76 -4.59
CA THR A 375 -13.89 -18.24 -3.64
C THR A 375 -13.28 -18.42 -2.24
N VAL A 376 -12.07 -18.98 -2.17
CA VAL A 376 -11.32 -19.18 -0.92
C VAL A 376 -10.94 -17.84 -0.28
N THR A 377 -10.40 -16.90 -1.06
CA THR A 377 -9.99 -15.59 -0.53
C THR A 377 -11.18 -14.77 -0.05
N ARG A 378 -12.35 -14.82 -0.72
CA ARG A 378 -13.58 -14.20 -0.22
C ARG A 378 -14.02 -14.77 1.12
N ALA A 379 -13.93 -16.10 1.30
CA ALA A 379 -14.25 -16.74 2.57
C ALA A 379 -13.28 -16.29 3.68
N ALA A 380 -11.97 -16.27 3.40
CA ALA A 380 -10.94 -15.81 4.33
C ALA A 380 -11.11 -14.32 4.72
N LEU A 381 -11.42 -13.45 3.76
CA LEU A 381 -11.65 -12.02 4.03
C LEU A 381 -12.91 -11.79 4.88
N ARG A 382 -14.00 -12.50 4.58
CA ARG A 382 -15.22 -12.44 5.41
C ARG A 382 -14.93 -12.87 6.84
N ALA A 383 -14.14 -13.94 7.02
CA ALA A 383 -13.71 -14.40 8.34
C ALA A 383 -13.04 -13.29 9.15
N GLN A 384 -12.06 -12.61 8.57
CA GLN A 384 -11.33 -11.55 9.26
C GLN A 384 -12.17 -10.31 9.54
N GLN A 385 -13.14 -9.99 8.69
CA GLN A 385 -14.08 -8.89 8.88
C GLN A 385 -15.06 -9.14 10.04
N VAL A 386 -15.51 -10.37 10.24
CA VAL A 386 -16.41 -10.75 11.35
C VAL A 386 -15.77 -10.46 12.71
N PHE A 387 -14.45 -10.61 12.83
CA PHE A 387 -13.75 -10.35 14.08
C PHE A 387 -13.25 -8.91 14.24
N ALA A 388 -13.29 -8.08 13.19
CA ALA A 388 -12.85 -6.68 13.22
C ALA A 388 -13.88 -5.71 13.81
N ARG A 389 -15.10 -6.18 14.09
CA ARG A 389 -16.14 -5.50 14.87
C ARG A 389 -16.16 -6.08 16.27
#